data_AF-A0A941GPL9-F1
#
_entry.id   AF-A0A941GPL9-F1
#
_cell.length_a   1.000
_cell.length_b   1.000
_cell.length_c   1.000
_cell.angle_alpha   90.00
_cell.angle_beta   90.00
_cell.angle_gamma   90.00
#
_symmetry.space_group_name_H-M   'P 1'
#
loop_
_entity.id
_entity.type
_entity.pdbx_description
1 polymer ?
#
loop_
_entity_poly.entity_id
_entity_poly.type
_entity_poly.pdbx_seq_one_letter_code
_entity_poly.pdbx_strand_id
1 'polypeptide(L)' 'MEIQNPTLSVGETVEIVILVPEEQSISLAERLAFLKLPITERRRILATQAEEMSAHYEQDSQWQELMAGDIIDY' A
#
# COMPACT_ATOMS: atom_id res chain seq x y z
N MET A 1 -21.84 4.28 0.52
CA MET A 1 -22.04 2.82 0.51
C MET A 1 -22.69 2.45 1.83
N GLU A 2 -23.94 1.97 1.80
CA GLU A 2 -24.58 1.41 3.00
C GLU A 2 -24.18 -0.06 3.12
N ILE A 3 -23.55 -0.42 4.24
CA ILE A 3 -23.29 -1.82 4.58
C ILE A 3 -24.64 -2.39 5.03
N GLN A 4 -25.26 -3.22 4.18
CA GLN A 4 -26.37 -4.06 4.63
C GLN A 4 -25.80 -4.97 5.71
N ASN A 5 -26.32 -4.88 6.93
CA ASN A 5 -25.85 -5.66 8.06
C ASN A 5 -26.54 -7.04 8.01
N PRO A 6 -25.87 -8.12 7.55
CA PRO A 6 -26.49 -9.44 7.59
C PRO A 6 -26.75 -9.83 9.06
N THR A 7 -27.93 -10.36 9.33
CA THR A 7 -28.26 -10.95 10.64
C THR A 7 -27.44 -12.22 10.84
N LEU A 8 -26.20 -12.08 11.30
CA LEU A 8 -25.30 -13.20 11.57
C LEU A 8 -25.51 -13.72 13.00
N SER A 9 -25.62 -15.04 13.14
CA SER A 9 -25.72 -15.68 14.45
C SER A 9 -24.34 -16.00 15.02
N VAL A 10 -24.18 -15.94 16.35
CA VAL A 10 -22.91 -16.29 17.02
C VAL A 10 -22.57 -17.76 16.72
N GLY A 11 -21.43 -17.99 16.05
CA GLY A 11 -20.95 -19.33 15.65
C GLY A 11 -21.07 -19.66 14.16
N GLU A 12 -21.56 -18.72 13.34
CA GLU A 12 -21.62 -18.87 11.89
C GLU A 12 -20.27 -18.54 11.23
N THR A 13 -19.72 -19.48 10.46
CA THR A 13 -18.48 -19.27 9.69
C THR A 13 -18.81 -18.53 8.40
N VAL A 14 -18.33 -17.30 8.25
CA VAL A 14 -18.46 -16.51 7.02
C VAL A 14 -17.17 -16.61 6.21
N GLU A 15 -17.26 -17.01 4.95
CA GLU A 15 -16.15 -16.90 4.01
C GLU A 15 -16.00 -15.44 3.58
N ILE A 16 -14.97 -14.78 4.09
CA ILE A 16 -14.62 -13.43 3.68
C ILE A 16 -13.74 -13.52 2.44
N VAL A 17 -14.33 -13.28 1.27
CA VAL A 17 -13.57 -13.13 0.02
C VAL A 17 -13.03 -11.70 -0.04
N ILE A 18 -11.77 -11.52 0.34
CA ILE A 18 -11.06 -10.26 0.17
C ILE A 18 -10.72 -10.13 -1.32
N LEU A 19 -11.45 -9.26 -2.02
CA LEU A 19 -11.10 -8.85 -3.39
C LEU A 19 -9.89 -7.91 -3.29
N VAL A 20 -8.69 -8.48 -3.33
CA VAL A 20 -7.47 -7.69 -3.51
C VAL A 20 -7.45 -7.25 -4.98
N PRO A 21 -7.50 -5.95 -5.30
CA PRO A 21 -7.31 -5.50 -6.66
C PRO A 21 -5.96 -6.03 -7.15
N GLU A 22 -5.91 -6.49 -8.40
CA GLU A 22 -4.71 -7.07 -9.00
C GLU A 22 -3.61 -6.00 -9.07
N GLU A 23 -2.84 -5.84 -7.98
CA GLU A 23 -1.65 -5.02 -7.97
C GLU A 23 -0.71 -5.61 -9.00
N GLN A 24 -0.24 -4.78 -9.93
CA GLN A 24 0.77 -5.17 -10.92
C GLN A 24 2.02 -5.63 -10.18
N SER A 25 2.10 -6.93 -9.91
CA SER A 25 3.15 -7.49 -9.09
C SER A 25 4.45 -7.47 -9.88
N ILE A 26 5.40 -6.63 -9.44
CA ILE A 26 6.72 -6.54 -10.06
C ILE A 26 7.46 -7.86 -9.82
N SER A 27 7.84 -8.53 -10.90
CA SER A 27 8.58 -9.80 -10.86
C SER A 27 9.96 -9.64 -10.20
N LEU A 28 10.52 -10.75 -9.72
CA LEU A 28 11.87 -10.76 -9.15
C LEU A 28 12.92 -10.27 -10.15
N ALA A 29 12.76 -10.61 -11.43
CA ALA A 29 13.67 -10.19 -12.49
C ALA A 29 13.68 -8.67 -12.67
N GLU A 30 12.51 -8.03 -12.63
CA GLU A 30 12.37 -6.58 -12.74
C GLU A 30 12.96 -5.86 -11.51
N ARG A 31 12.72 -6.38 -10.31
CA ARG A 31 13.35 -5.85 -9.08
C ARG A 31 14.88 -5.89 -9.16
N LEU A 32 15.43 -7.01 -9.64
CA LEU A 32 16.88 -7.16 -9.82
C LEU A 32 17.42 -6.25 -10.92
N ALA A 33 16.69 -6.08 -12.02
CA ALA A 33 17.06 -5.17 -13.10
C ALA A 33 17.14 -3.72 -12.59
N PHE A 34 16.15 -3.29 -11.79
CA PHE A 34 16.16 -1.98 -11.15
C PHE A 34 17.36 -1.78 -10.22
N LEU A 35 17.67 -2.76 -9.37
CA LEU A 35 18.80 -2.66 -8.43
C LEU A 35 20.17 -2.59 -9.11
N LYS A 36 20.30 -3.10 -10.33
CA LYS A 36 21.53 -3.03 -11.14
C LYS A 36 21.75 -1.65 -11.75
N LEU A 37 20.75 -0.77 -11.76
CA LEU A 37 20.90 0.58 -12.29
C LEU A 37 21.88 1.42 -11.44
N PRO A 38 22.63 2.34 -12.07
CA PRO A 38 23.41 3.33 -11.35
C PRO A 38 22.57 4.07 -10.32
N ILE A 39 23.17 4.48 -9.21
CA ILE A 39 22.44 5.14 -8.11
C ILE A 39 21.68 6.39 -8.57
N THR A 40 22.23 7.14 -9.52
CA THR A 40 21.60 8.32 -10.11
C THR A 40 20.31 7.97 -10.85
N GLU A 41 20.31 6.87 -11.60
CA GLU A 41 19.14 6.47 -12.38
C GLU A 41 18.04 5.90 -11.48
N ARG A 42 18.42 5.13 -10.45
CA ARG A 42 17.48 4.69 -9.42
C ARG A 42 16.80 5.87 -8.72
N ARG A 43 17.58 6.91 -8.36
CA ARG A 43 17.04 8.13 -7.75
C ARG A 43 16.09 8.87 -8.67
N ARG A 44 16.42 8.98 -9.96
CA ARG A 44 15.55 9.63 -10.95
C ARG A 44 14.20 8.92 -11.03
N ILE A 45 14.20 7.60 -11.16
CA ILE A 45 12.97 6.79 -11.23
C ILE A 45 12.14 6.93 -9.97
N LEU A 46 12.75 6.78 -8.79
CA LEU A 46 12.04 6.89 -7.51
C LEU A 46 11.49 8.29 -7.25
N ALA A 47 12.20 9.35 -7.69
CA ALA A 47 11.72 10.72 -7.56
C ALA A 47 10.45 10.95 -8.40
N THR A 48 10.44 10.48 -9.65
CA THR A 48 9.25 10.56 -10.52
C THR A 48 8.07 9.79 -9.92
N GLN A 49 8.31 8.57 -9.42
CA GLN A 49 7.25 7.78 -8.77
C GLN A 49 6.70 8.47 -7.52
N ALA A 50 7.57 9.06 -6.69
CA ALA A 50 7.15 9.80 -5.51
C ALA A 50 6.28 11.02 -5.87
N GLU A 51 6.62 11.75 -6.93
CA GLU A 51 5.84 12.89 -7.42
C GLU A 51 4.46 12.46 -7.92
N GLU A 52 4.38 11.36 -8.67
CA GLU A 52 3.10 10.78 -9.12
C GLU A 52 2.20 10.35 -7.95
N MET A 53 2.80 9.88 -6.86
CA MET A 53 2.09 9.45 -5.66
C MET A 53 1.71 10.62 -4.74
N SER A 54 2.34 11.80 -4.88
CA SER A 54 2.15 12.94 -3.97
C SER A 54 0.70 13.36 -3.87
N ALA A 55 -0.02 13.43 -5.00
CA ALA A 55 -1.42 13.83 -5.04
C ALA A 55 -2.33 12.91 -4.19
N HIS A 56 -2.02 11.61 -4.12
CA HIS A 56 -2.78 10.65 -3.32
C HIS A 56 -2.55 10.85 -1.82
N TYR A 57 -1.29 11.03 -1.41
CA TYR A 57 -0.93 11.24 0.01
C TYR A 57 -1.21 12.66 0.52
N GLU A 58 -1.27 13.66 -0.36
CA GLU A 58 -1.68 15.02 0.04
C GLU A 58 -3.17 15.12 0.35
N GLN A 59 -4.00 14.31 -0.33
CA GLN A 59 -5.45 14.36 -0.20
C GLN A 59 -5.97 13.43 0.90
N ASP A 60 -5.33 12.28 1.09
CA ASP A 60 -5.68 11.31 2.12
C ASP A 60 -4.76 11.49 3.33
N SER A 61 -5.27 12.00 4.45
CA SER A 61 -4.49 12.17 5.68
C SER A 61 -4.46 10.91 6.56
N GLN A 62 -5.08 9.79 6.16
CA GLN A 62 -5.09 8.57 6.96
C GLN A 62 -3.68 8.02 7.22
N TRP A 63 -2.71 8.29 6.33
CA TRP A 63 -1.31 7.92 6.57
C TRP A 63 -0.72 8.63 7.80
N GLN A 64 -1.23 9.80 8.19
CA GLN A 64 -0.76 10.53 9.37
C GLN A 64 -1.15 9.81 10.66
N GLU A 65 -2.29 9.14 10.67
CA GLU A 65 -2.75 8.33 11.81
C GLU A 65 -1.85 7.10 12.01
N LEU A 66 -1.31 6.52 10.93
CA LEU A 66 -0.33 5.42 10.99
C LEU A 66 1.03 5.87 11.58
N MET A 67 1.36 7.15 11.47
CA MET A 67 2.60 7.73 12.01
C MET A 67 2.46 8.19 13.47
N ALA A 68 1.25 8.16 14.04
CA ALA A 68 0.96 8.59 15.42
C ALA A 68 1.21 7.50 16.49
N GLY A 69 1.91 6.42 16.13
CA GLY A 69 2.43 5.45 17.11
C GLY A 69 3.69 6.00 17.78
N ASP A 70 3.80 5.82 19.10
CA ASP A 70 5.01 6.18 19.85
C ASP A 70 6.23 5.46 19.25
N ILE A 71 7.22 6.24 18.79
CA ILE A 71 8.55 5.72 18.49
C ILE A 71 9.24 5.45 19.83
N ILE A 72 9.21 4.21 20.30
CA ILE A 72 9.98 3.79 21.46
C ILE A 72 11.40 3.45 20.98
N ASP A 73 12.34 4.36 21.23
CA ASP A 73 13.78 4.06 21.21
C ASP A 73 14.13 3.29 22.49
N TYR A 74 14.81 2.14 22.35
CA TYR A 74 15.29 1.30 23.45
C TYR A 74 16.73 1.68 23.86
#